data_AF-A0A2E9C460-F1
#
_entry.id   AF-A0A2E9C460-F1
#
_cell.length_a   1.000
_cell.length_b   1.000
_cell.length_c   1.000
_cell.angle_alpha   90.00
_cell.angle_beta   90.00
_cell.angle_gamma   90.00
#
_symmetry.space_group_name_H-M   'P 1'
#
loop_
_entity.id
_entity.type
_entity.pdbx_description
1 polymer ?
#
loop_
_entity_poly.entity_id
_entity_poly.type
_entity_poly.pdbx_seq_one_letter_code
_entity_poly.pdbx_strand_id
1 'polypeptide(L)'
;MTEEQTQQALLGDWTSIATEVRPSAAKNADGTLKPFYLKRAFKALPDDRFELAIVNSADPNGAVPLARILIKGHMLWRGAHPIAAGAQKVDFVADEAYEVTPLIQGFADLLNQVASQGYAKWELNGTQSVFGKSFAPFGLAAGRHFMEYDLVHLRGDMLFWGARHIDGRGFDTEQNRPTNLQIPLVRP
;
A
#
# COMPACT_ATOMS: atom_id res chain seq x y z
N MET A 1 14.55 3.78 20.27
CA MET A 1 14.29 2.33 20.12
C MET A 1 15.32 1.78 19.16
N THR A 2 15.86 0.60 19.45
CA THR A 2 16.69 -0.18 18.50
C THR A 2 15.81 -0.78 17.40
N GLU A 3 16.42 -1.34 16.37
CA GLU A 3 15.69 -2.06 15.30
C GLU A 3 14.89 -3.24 15.88
N GLU A 4 15.53 -4.09 16.68
CA GLU A 4 14.90 -5.25 17.36
C GLU A 4 13.71 -4.84 18.24
N GLN A 5 13.85 -3.74 19.00
CA GLN A 5 12.75 -3.20 19.80
C GLN A 5 11.59 -2.72 18.92
N THR A 6 11.90 -2.15 17.75
CA THR A 6 10.91 -1.69 16.78
C THR A 6 10.19 -2.89 16.16
N GLN A 7 10.91 -3.93 15.75
CA GLN A 7 10.35 -5.18 15.24
C GLN A 7 9.36 -5.81 16.24
N GLN A 8 9.78 -5.97 17.50
CA GLN A 8 8.94 -6.56 18.54
C GLN A 8 7.70 -5.70 18.84
N ALA A 9 7.86 -4.37 18.89
CA ALA A 9 6.75 -3.45 19.14
C ALA A 9 5.78 -3.34 17.95
N LEU A 10 6.24 -3.64 16.73
CA LEU A 10 5.41 -3.56 15.53
C LEU A 10 4.38 -4.69 15.46
N LEU A 11 4.62 -5.85 16.09
CA LEU A 11 3.76 -7.02 15.99
C LEU A 11 2.28 -6.71 16.34
N GLY A 12 1.38 -7.36 15.60
CA GLY A 12 -0.07 -7.23 15.77
C GLY A 12 -0.72 -6.33 14.72
N ASP A 13 -1.95 -5.92 15.02
CA ASP A 13 -2.85 -5.24 14.10
C ASP A 13 -2.79 -3.72 14.24
N TRP A 14 -2.88 -3.04 13.09
CA TRP A 14 -2.82 -1.59 12.94
C TRP A 14 -3.83 -1.12 11.88
N THR A 15 -4.55 -0.03 12.14
CA THR A 15 -5.56 0.51 11.22
C THR A 15 -5.40 2.03 11.05
N SER A 16 -5.59 2.54 9.82
CA SER A 16 -5.52 3.98 9.57
C SER A 16 -6.57 4.72 10.41
N ILE A 17 -6.16 5.80 11.09
CA ILE A 17 -7.07 6.62 11.91
C ILE A 17 -8.08 7.41 11.06
N ALA A 18 -7.74 7.69 9.80
CA ALA A 18 -8.55 8.45 8.86
C ALA A 18 -8.25 8.03 7.42
N THR A 19 -9.03 8.54 6.47
CA THR A 19 -8.75 8.37 5.04
C THR A 19 -7.48 9.13 4.66
N GLU A 20 -6.53 8.41 4.07
CA GLU A 20 -5.28 8.94 3.55
C GLU A 20 -5.48 9.54 2.16
N VAL A 21 -4.74 10.59 1.85
CA VAL A 21 -4.61 11.13 0.49
C VAL A 21 -3.20 10.85 -0.02
N ARG A 22 -3.11 10.32 -1.23
CA ARG A 22 -1.85 10.08 -1.93
C ARG A 22 -1.94 10.68 -3.34
N PRO A 23 -0.92 11.41 -3.81
CA PRO A 23 -0.84 11.78 -5.22
C PRO A 23 -0.68 10.51 -6.07
N SER A 24 -1.42 10.41 -7.16
CA SER A 24 -1.24 9.35 -8.15
C SER A 24 -0.11 9.68 -9.11
N ALA A 25 0.62 8.65 -9.57
CA ALA A 25 1.52 8.78 -10.71
C ALA A 25 0.77 9.08 -12.01
N ALA A 26 -0.50 8.63 -12.11
CA ALA A 26 -1.38 8.98 -13.21
C ALA A 26 -1.89 10.41 -13.03
N LYS A 27 -1.73 11.22 -14.08
CA LYS A 27 -2.18 12.62 -14.12
C LYS A 27 -3.50 12.73 -14.88
N ASN A 28 -4.25 13.78 -14.59
CA ASN A 28 -5.38 14.19 -15.41
C ASN A 28 -4.88 14.63 -16.80
N ALA A 29 -5.80 14.72 -17.78
CA ALA A 29 -5.47 15.15 -19.14
C ALA A 29 -4.85 16.56 -19.20
N ASP A 30 -5.19 17.42 -18.25
CA ASP A 30 -4.61 18.77 -18.08
C ASP A 30 -3.26 18.79 -17.35
N GLY A 31 -2.72 17.62 -16.99
CA GLY A 31 -1.45 17.47 -16.29
C GLY A 31 -1.53 17.65 -14.77
N THR A 32 -2.71 17.93 -14.21
CA THR A 32 -2.88 18.02 -12.76
C THR A 32 -2.82 16.63 -12.10
N LEU A 33 -2.37 16.58 -10.84
CA LEU A 33 -2.28 15.33 -10.08
C LEU A 33 -3.68 14.86 -9.69
N LYS A 34 -3.92 13.56 -9.88
CA LYS A 34 -5.13 12.92 -9.39
C LYS A 34 -4.91 12.42 -7.96
N PRO A 35 -5.78 12.79 -6.99
CA PRO A 35 -5.69 12.23 -5.65
C PRO A 35 -6.14 10.76 -5.65
N PHE A 36 -5.53 10.00 -4.76
CA PHE A 36 -5.86 8.61 -4.47
C PHE A 36 -6.17 8.49 -2.99
N TYR A 37 -7.41 8.11 -2.67
CA TYR A 37 -7.89 8.03 -1.30
C TYR A 37 -7.89 6.60 -0.82
N LEU A 38 -7.40 6.36 0.40
CA LEU A 38 -7.37 5.00 0.94
C LEU A 38 -7.39 4.92 2.46
N LYS A 39 -7.73 3.73 2.96
CA LYS A 39 -7.44 3.29 4.32
C LYS A 39 -6.64 2.00 4.29
N ARG A 40 -5.79 1.80 5.30
CA ARG A 40 -4.98 0.60 5.50
C ARG A 40 -5.43 -0.14 6.75
N ALA A 41 -5.43 -1.45 6.66
CA ALA A 41 -5.34 -2.35 7.80
C ALA A 41 -4.07 -3.19 7.60
N PHE A 42 -3.10 -2.99 8.48
CA PHE A 42 -1.80 -3.63 8.43
C PHE A 42 -1.66 -4.58 9.61
N LYS A 43 -1.08 -5.74 9.36
CA LYS A 43 -0.74 -6.72 10.38
C LYS A 43 0.72 -7.10 10.23
N ALA A 44 1.51 -6.84 11.26
CA ALA A 44 2.85 -7.41 11.36
C ALA A 44 2.77 -8.76 12.09
N LEU A 45 3.37 -9.76 11.46
CA LEU A 45 3.43 -11.13 11.93
C LEU A 45 4.87 -11.46 12.35
N PRO A 46 5.08 -12.57 13.08
CA PRO A 46 6.43 -13.10 13.31
C PRO A 46 7.18 -13.36 11.99
N ASP A 47 8.51 -13.50 12.10
CA ASP A 47 9.41 -13.80 10.98
C ASP A 47 9.37 -12.76 9.85
N ASP A 48 9.21 -11.48 10.23
CA ASP A 48 9.12 -10.33 9.32
C ASP A 48 7.98 -10.39 8.30
N ARG A 49 7.00 -11.26 8.52
CA ARG A 49 5.84 -11.39 7.64
C ARG A 49 4.86 -10.24 7.86
N PHE A 50 4.11 -9.90 6.82
CA PHE A 50 3.04 -8.93 6.92
C PHE A 50 1.81 -9.28 6.08
N GLU A 51 0.67 -8.74 6.51
CA GLU A 51 -0.53 -8.60 5.71
C GLU A 51 -0.94 -7.14 5.64
N LEU A 52 -1.28 -6.66 4.45
CA LEU A 52 -1.75 -5.30 4.23
C LEU A 52 -3.02 -5.33 3.39
N ALA A 53 -4.14 -4.97 4.01
CA ALA A 53 -5.37 -4.67 3.30
C ALA A 53 -5.47 -3.16 3.06
N ILE A 54 -5.69 -2.78 1.80
CA ILE A 54 -5.94 -1.40 1.38
C ILE A 54 -7.36 -1.33 0.84
N VAL A 55 -8.16 -0.39 1.31
CA VAL A 55 -9.43 -0.03 0.66
C VAL A 55 -9.26 1.33 0.01
N ASN A 56 -9.41 1.37 -1.31
CA ASN A 56 -9.38 2.60 -2.08
C ASN A 56 -10.77 3.18 -2.21
N SER A 57 -10.87 4.50 -2.23
CA SER A 57 -12.15 5.21 -2.34
C SER A 57 -12.11 6.29 -3.41
N ALA A 58 -13.29 6.64 -3.94
CA ALA A 58 -13.45 7.69 -4.95
C ALA A 58 -13.45 9.11 -4.35
N ASP A 59 -13.67 9.23 -3.04
CA ASP A 59 -13.89 10.49 -2.35
C ASP A 59 -12.95 10.65 -1.13
N PRO A 60 -12.70 11.89 -0.68
CA PRO A 60 -11.74 12.16 0.38
C PRO A 60 -12.16 11.70 1.79
N ASN A 61 -13.44 11.46 2.04
CA ASN A 61 -13.90 10.96 3.35
C ASN A 61 -13.93 9.43 3.40
N GLY A 62 -13.83 8.77 2.25
CA GLY A 62 -13.75 7.32 2.13
C GLY A 62 -15.11 6.61 2.03
N ALA A 63 -16.22 7.34 1.85
CA ALA A 63 -17.57 6.78 1.83
C ALA A 63 -17.88 5.90 0.60
N VAL A 64 -17.18 6.09 -0.52
CA VAL A 64 -17.39 5.36 -1.78
C VAL A 64 -16.19 4.44 -2.03
N PRO A 65 -16.16 3.24 -1.44
CA PRO A 65 -15.09 2.28 -1.68
C PRO A 65 -15.12 1.76 -3.11
N LEU A 66 -13.96 1.67 -3.74
CA LEU A 66 -13.78 1.25 -5.14
C LEU A 66 -13.28 -0.19 -5.24
N ALA A 67 -12.23 -0.47 -4.49
CA ALA A 67 -11.53 -1.74 -4.52
C ALA A 67 -10.90 -2.02 -3.16
N ARG A 68 -10.81 -3.31 -2.82
CA ARG A 68 -9.93 -3.81 -1.77
C ARG A 68 -8.73 -4.49 -2.41
N ILE A 69 -7.56 -4.20 -1.89
CA ILE A 69 -6.32 -4.85 -2.25
C ILE A 69 -5.83 -5.59 -1.01
N LEU A 70 -5.40 -6.85 -1.17
CA LEU A 70 -4.72 -7.60 -0.13
C LEU A 70 -3.31 -7.94 -0.61
N ILE A 71 -2.31 -7.54 0.18
CA ILE A 71 -0.90 -7.80 -0.09
C ILE A 71 -0.34 -8.59 1.09
N LYS A 72 0.43 -9.64 0.81
CA LYS A 72 1.15 -10.41 1.82
C LYS A 72 2.59 -10.64 1.39
N GLY A 73 3.49 -10.64 2.35
CA GLY A 73 4.90 -10.97 2.11
C GLY A 73 5.80 -10.63 3.28
N HIS A 74 7.02 -10.19 3.00
CA HIS A 74 8.08 -10.00 3.99
C HIS A 74 8.61 -8.56 4.04
N MET A 75 9.00 -8.15 5.25
CA MET A 75 9.69 -6.90 5.56
C MET A 75 11.19 -7.13 5.60
N LEU A 76 11.97 -6.32 4.90
CA LEU A 76 13.43 -6.37 4.95
C LEU A 76 13.96 -5.12 5.66
N TRP A 77 14.47 -5.27 6.88
CA TRP A 77 15.00 -4.16 7.65
C TRP A 77 16.39 -3.73 7.13
N ARG A 78 16.55 -2.43 6.88
CA ARG A 78 17.74 -1.83 6.25
C ARG A 78 18.43 -0.79 7.14
N GLY A 79 18.19 -0.86 8.46
CA GLY A 79 18.73 0.06 9.45
C GLY A 79 18.05 1.42 9.48
N ALA A 80 18.67 2.42 10.12
CA ALA A 80 18.02 3.69 10.42
C ALA A 80 17.61 4.52 9.17
N HIS A 81 16.45 5.17 9.26
CA HIS A 81 15.99 6.15 8.30
C HIS A 81 16.18 7.59 8.85
N PRO A 82 16.70 8.55 8.05
CA PRO A 82 17.05 9.88 8.56
C PRO A 82 15.86 10.81 8.84
N ILE A 83 14.62 10.43 8.47
CA ILE A 83 13.45 11.31 8.62
C ILE A 83 13.15 11.72 10.06
N ALA A 84 13.40 10.82 11.01
CA ALA A 84 13.11 11.00 12.43
C ALA A 84 13.92 9.99 13.24
N ALA A 85 14.30 10.38 14.46
CA ALA A 85 15.00 9.47 15.37
C ALA A 85 14.17 8.20 15.63
N GLY A 86 14.80 7.03 15.43
CA GLY A 86 14.15 5.73 15.61
C GLY A 86 13.31 5.25 14.43
N ALA A 87 13.16 6.03 13.36
CA ALA A 87 12.61 5.52 12.11
C ALA A 87 13.55 4.48 11.50
N GLN A 88 13.00 3.39 10.98
CA GLN A 88 13.75 2.31 10.34
C GLN A 88 13.44 2.26 8.86
N LYS A 89 14.44 1.85 8.09
CA LYS A 89 14.29 1.51 6.70
C LYS A 89 13.74 0.11 6.53
N VAL A 90 12.67 -0.05 5.76
CA VAL A 90 11.99 -1.34 5.60
C VAL A 90 11.56 -1.54 4.15
N ASP A 91 12.16 -2.48 3.45
CA ASP A 91 11.64 -2.85 2.13
C ASP A 91 10.45 -3.79 2.32
N PHE A 92 9.27 -3.43 1.84
CA PHE A 92 8.10 -4.30 1.85
C PHE A 92 8.05 -5.07 0.54
N VAL A 93 8.23 -6.38 0.59
CA VAL A 93 8.19 -7.26 -0.58
C VAL A 93 6.90 -8.07 -0.57
N ALA A 94 6.08 -7.93 -1.61
CA ALA A 94 4.89 -8.74 -1.83
C ALA A 94 5.26 -10.04 -2.55
N ASP A 95 5.71 -11.03 -1.77
CA ASP A 95 6.16 -12.35 -2.24
C ASP A 95 5.27 -13.52 -1.82
N GLU A 96 4.17 -13.28 -1.08
CA GLU A 96 3.20 -14.32 -0.72
C GLU A 96 1.87 -14.18 -1.45
N ALA A 97 1.30 -12.97 -1.51
CA ALA A 97 0.01 -12.75 -2.18
C ALA A 97 -0.17 -11.30 -2.65
N TYR A 98 -0.94 -11.17 -3.73
CA TYR A 98 -1.48 -9.89 -4.20
C TYR A 98 -2.86 -10.15 -4.82
N GLU A 99 -3.91 -9.66 -4.17
CA GLU A 99 -5.29 -9.88 -4.56
C GLU A 99 -6.05 -8.57 -4.70
N VAL A 100 -7.04 -8.55 -5.59
CA VAL A 100 -7.91 -7.40 -5.85
C VAL A 100 -9.36 -7.85 -5.78
N THR A 101 -10.18 -7.10 -5.05
CA THR A 101 -11.63 -7.25 -4.98
C THR A 101 -12.30 -5.95 -5.42
N PRO A 102 -13.08 -5.92 -6.52
CA PRO A 102 -13.94 -4.78 -6.84
C PRO A 102 -15.05 -4.60 -5.80
N LEU A 103 -15.25 -3.39 -5.30
CA LEU A 103 -16.27 -3.09 -4.28
C LEU A 103 -17.48 -2.31 -4.83
N ILE A 104 -17.39 -1.86 -6.10
CA ILE A 104 -18.52 -1.30 -6.85
C ILE A 104 -18.53 -1.82 -8.28
N GLN A 105 -19.72 -1.86 -8.89
CA GLN A 105 -19.91 -2.38 -10.24
C GLN A 105 -19.07 -1.62 -11.28
N GLY A 106 -19.05 -0.28 -11.21
CA GLY A 106 -18.29 0.53 -12.18
C GLY A 106 -16.78 0.23 -12.17
N PHE A 107 -16.21 -0.20 -11.04
CA PHE A 107 -14.81 -0.62 -10.99
C PHE A 107 -14.62 -2.01 -11.61
N ALA A 108 -15.53 -2.96 -11.36
CA ALA A 108 -15.50 -4.26 -12.04
C ALA A 108 -15.62 -4.11 -13.57
N ASP A 109 -16.51 -3.22 -14.04
CA ASP A 109 -16.69 -2.93 -15.46
C ASP A 109 -15.42 -2.33 -16.08
N LEU A 110 -14.78 -1.39 -15.38
CA LEU A 110 -13.48 -0.85 -15.79
C LEU A 110 -12.42 -1.97 -15.91
N LEU A 111 -12.29 -2.84 -14.90
CA LEU A 111 -11.33 -3.94 -14.94
C LEU A 111 -11.59 -4.91 -16.10
N ASN A 112 -12.86 -5.17 -16.43
CA ASN A 112 -13.21 -5.98 -17.61
C ASN A 112 -12.80 -5.32 -18.93
N GLN A 113 -12.59 -4.00 -18.97
CA GLN A 113 -12.08 -3.29 -20.15
C GLN A 113 -10.54 -3.26 -20.20
N VAL A 114 -9.88 -3.03 -19.06
CA VAL A 114 -8.44 -2.73 -19.04
C VAL A 114 -7.56 -3.87 -18.49
N ALA A 115 -8.15 -4.88 -17.88
CA ALA A 115 -7.45 -5.97 -17.19
C ALA A 115 -8.15 -7.33 -17.38
N SER A 116 -8.65 -7.62 -18.59
CA SER A 116 -9.37 -8.86 -18.91
C SER A 116 -8.44 -10.02 -19.31
N GLN A 117 -7.29 -9.73 -19.90
CA GLN A 117 -6.37 -10.78 -20.36
C GLN A 117 -5.65 -11.44 -19.17
N GLY A 118 -5.78 -12.77 -19.04
CA GLY A 118 -5.13 -13.54 -17.96
C GLY A 118 -5.89 -13.58 -16.63
N TYR A 119 -7.13 -13.05 -16.63
CA TYR A 119 -8.04 -13.03 -15.49
C TYR A 119 -9.38 -13.64 -15.87
N ALA A 120 -10.08 -14.19 -14.87
CA ALA A 120 -11.51 -14.45 -15.04
C ALA A 120 -12.24 -13.11 -15.19
N LYS A 121 -13.51 -13.16 -15.63
CA LYS A 121 -14.36 -11.97 -15.63
C LYS A 121 -14.38 -11.35 -14.24
N TRP A 122 -14.15 -10.04 -14.16
CA TRP A 122 -14.22 -9.29 -12.91
C TRP A 122 -15.69 -9.08 -12.53
N GLU A 123 -16.01 -9.39 -11.29
CA GLU A 123 -17.36 -9.29 -10.73
C GLU A 123 -17.32 -8.49 -9.43
N LEU A 124 -18.43 -7.84 -9.11
CA LEU A 124 -18.60 -7.14 -7.84
C LEU A 124 -18.37 -8.13 -6.67
N ASN A 125 -17.51 -7.75 -5.72
CA ASN A 125 -17.07 -8.56 -4.59
C ASN A 125 -16.31 -9.85 -4.96
N GLY A 126 -16.04 -10.10 -6.24
CA GLY A 126 -15.22 -11.23 -6.69
C GLY A 126 -13.73 -10.92 -6.53
N THR A 127 -13.04 -11.65 -5.66
CA THR A 127 -11.59 -11.52 -5.49
C THR A 127 -10.85 -12.32 -6.55
N GLN A 128 -9.81 -11.72 -7.14
CA GLN A 128 -8.86 -12.46 -7.97
C GLN A 128 -7.41 -12.13 -7.59
N SER A 129 -6.55 -13.13 -7.71
CA SER A 129 -5.11 -12.97 -7.55
C SER A 129 -4.50 -12.33 -8.79
N VAL A 130 -3.79 -11.23 -8.56
CA VAL A 130 -2.93 -10.52 -9.53
C VAL A 130 -1.45 -10.81 -9.30
N PHE A 131 -1.14 -11.66 -8.32
CA PHE A 131 0.22 -12.02 -7.95
C PHE A 131 1.02 -12.61 -9.13
N GLY A 132 2.21 -12.04 -9.37
CA GLY A 132 3.09 -12.46 -10.47
C GLY A 132 2.58 -12.14 -11.88
N LYS A 133 1.43 -11.49 -12.02
CA LYS A 133 0.78 -11.15 -13.28
C LYS A 133 0.88 -9.66 -13.58
N SER A 134 0.77 -9.30 -14.86
CA SER A 134 0.62 -7.90 -15.25
C SER A 134 -0.76 -7.38 -14.85
N PHE A 135 -0.81 -6.24 -14.15
CA PHE A 135 -2.04 -5.59 -13.74
C PHE A 135 -1.89 -4.07 -13.85
N ALA A 136 -2.19 -3.55 -15.04
CA ALA A 136 -1.98 -2.15 -15.40
C ALA A 136 -2.64 -1.13 -14.45
N PRO A 137 -3.86 -1.35 -13.90
CA PRO A 137 -4.46 -0.40 -12.96
C PRO A 137 -3.61 -0.07 -11.73
N PHE A 138 -2.73 -0.98 -11.31
CA PHE A 138 -1.78 -0.78 -10.22
C PHE A 138 -0.32 -0.81 -10.69
N GLY A 139 -0.07 -0.67 -11.99
CA GLY A 139 1.29 -0.60 -12.56
C GLY A 139 2.11 -1.89 -12.38
N LEU A 140 1.47 -3.04 -12.17
CA LEU A 140 2.18 -4.31 -11.97
C LEU A 140 2.60 -4.89 -13.32
N ALA A 141 3.82 -5.42 -13.37
CA ALA A 141 4.37 -6.14 -14.51
C ALA A 141 4.67 -7.59 -14.12
N ALA A 142 4.36 -8.54 -15.01
CA ALA A 142 4.62 -9.96 -14.79
C ALA A 142 6.11 -10.25 -14.50
N GLY A 143 6.36 -11.26 -13.66
CA GLY A 143 7.72 -11.73 -13.34
C GLY A 143 8.50 -10.83 -12.37
N ARG A 144 7.87 -9.82 -11.77
CA ARG A 144 8.46 -8.98 -10.72
C ARG A 144 7.55 -8.95 -9.50
N HIS A 145 8.11 -9.19 -8.32
CA HIS A 145 7.39 -8.93 -7.07
C HIS A 145 7.23 -7.43 -6.88
N PHE A 146 6.06 -7.02 -6.41
CA PHE A 146 5.86 -5.64 -5.97
C PHE A 146 6.73 -5.42 -4.73
N MET A 147 7.51 -4.34 -4.74
CA MET A 147 8.40 -3.96 -3.65
C MET A 147 8.29 -2.46 -3.44
N GLU A 148 8.17 -2.03 -2.18
CA GLU A 148 8.26 -0.63 -1.79
C GLU A 148 9.40 -0.41 -0.80
N TYR A 149 10.31 0.52 -1.14
CA TYR A 149 11.34 1.06 -0.27
C TYR A 149 10.71 2.10 0.67
N ASP A 150 10.02 1.65 1.72
CA ASP A 150 9.28 2.49 2.67
C ASP A 150 9.87 2.37 4.09
N LEU A 151 9.43 3.15 5.07
CA LEU A 151 9.89 3.16 6.46
C LEU A 151 8.84 2.64 7.44
N VAL A 152 9.33 2.24 8.60
CA VAL A 152 8.54 2.07 9.81
C VAL A 152 9.02 3.07 10.85
N HIS A 153 8.10 3.86 11.41
CA HIS A 153 8.39 4.72 12.55
C HIS A 153 7.27 4.59 13.60
N LEU A 154 7.61 4.00 14.74
CA LEU A 154 6.72 3.92 15.89
C LEU A 154 6.95 5.11 16.83
N ARG A 155 5.88 5.81 17.19
CA ARG A 155 5.91 6.89 18.17
C ARG A 155 4.67 6.84 19.05
N GLY A 156 4.84 6.37 20.29
CA GLY A 156 3.72 6.09 21.18
C GLY A 156 2.91 4.89 20.68
N ASP A 157 1.60 5.09 20.53
CA ASP A 157 0.62 4.14 20.00
C ASP A 157 0.37 4.30 18.49
N MET A 158 1.20 5.10 17.81
CA MET A 158 1.08 5.39 16.38
C MET A 158 2.18 4.73 15.56
N LEU A 159 1.78 4.10 14.46
CA LEU A 159 2.64 3.56 13.41
C LEU A 159 2.61 4.48 12.19
N PHE A 160 3.74 5.08 11.87
CA PHE A 160 3.91 5.90 10.67
C PHE A 160 4.67 5.14 9.59
N TRP A 161 4.19 5.27 8.35
CA TRP A 161 4.89 4.92 7.12
C TRP A 161 5.16 6.19 6.31
N GLY A 162 5.82 6.06 5.18
CA GLY A 162 6.07 7.14 4.25
C GLY A 162 4.83 7.72 3.59
N ALA A 163 4.79 9.05 3.48
CA ALA A 163 3.88 9.73 2.58
C ALA A 163 4.44 9.70 1.15
N ARG A 164 3.56 9.40 0.19
CA ARG A 164 3.88 9.38 -1.25
C ARG A 164 4.42 10.76 -1.67
N HIS A 165 5.37 10.78 -2.60
CA HIS A 165 5.93 12.02 -3.12
C HIS A 165 4.85 12.91 -3.72
N ILE A 166 4.99 14.23 -3.56
CA ILE A 166 4.00 15.19 -4.04
C ILE A 166 3.77 15.10 -5.56
N ASP A 167 4.80 14.68 -6.30
CA ASP A 167 4.75 14.49 -7.75
C ASP A 167 4.14 13.14 -8.20
N GLY A 168 3.70 12.30 -7.26
CA GLY A 168 3.09 10.99 -7.50
C GLY A 168 4.08 9.83 -7.62
N ARG A 169 5.39 10.07 -7.58
CA ARG A 169 6.39 9.00 -7.64
C ARG A 169 6.21 8.01 -6.49
N GLY A 170 6.43 6.74 -6.81
CA GLY A 170 6.41 5.64 -5.85
C GLY A 170 7.70 5.47 -5.10
N PHE A 171 7.71 4.46 -4.24
CA PHE A 171 8.88 4.03 -3.49
C PHE A 171 9.52 2.83 -4.19
N ASP A 172 9.69 2.91 -5.50
CA ASP A 172 10.14 1.82 -6.37
C ASP A 172 11.67 1.66 -6.43
N THR A 173 12.41 2.62 -5.86
CA THR A 173 13.87 2.60 -5.72
C THR A 173 14.28 3.17 -4.37
N GLU A 174 15.49 2.83 -3.89
CA GLU A 174 16.05 3.40 -2.65
C GLU A 174 16.13 4.94 -2.71
N GLN A 175 16.43 5.52 -3.88
CA GLN A 175 16.49 6.97 -4.08
C GLN A 175 15.11 7.63 -3.96
N ASN A 176 14.05 6.87 -4.22
CA ASN A 176 12.67 7.32 -4.10
C ASN A 176 12.09 7.04 -2.71
N ARG A 177 12.89 6.69 -1.69
CA ARG A 177 12.39 6.57 -0.31
C ARG A 177 11.59 7.80 0.14
N PRO A 178 10.56 7.61 0.97
CA PRO A 178 9.75 8.72 1.47
C PRO A 178 10.55 9.68 2.33
N THR A 179 10.35 10.98 2.11
CA THR A 179 10.92 12.07 2.90
C THR A 179 9.94 12.67 3.92
N ASN A 180 8.69 12.19 3.92
CA ASN A 180 7.58 12.67 4.74
C ASN A 180 6.84 11.48 5.37
N LEU A 181 6.13 11.71 6.47
CA LEU A 181 5.29 10.70 7.14
C LEU A 181 3.83 10.83 6.70
N GLN A 182 3.17 9.70 6.47
CA GLN A 182 1.73 9.62 6.19
C GLN A 182 0.91 9.69 7.50
N ILE A 183 -0.40 9.93 7.39
CA ILE A 183 -1.36 9.72 8.48
C ILE A 183 -1.09 8.35 9.13
N PRO A 184 -0.96 8.29 10.47
CA PRO A 184 -0.56 7.08 11.16
C PRO A 184 -1.67 6.02 11.18
N LEU A 185 -1.24 4.79 11.44
CA LEU A 185 -2.11 3.73 11.91
C LEU A 185 -2.04 3.63 13.44
N VAL A 186 -3.12 3.12 14.05
CA VAL A 186 -3.21 2.83 15.49
C VAL A 186 -3.68 1.40 15.70
N ARG A 187 -3.48 0.88 16.91
CA ARG A 187 -4.06 -0.41 17.28
C ARG A 187 -5.60 -0.29 17.36
N PRO A 188 -6.36 -1.28 16.87
CA PRO A 188 -7.83 -1.29 16.93
C PRO A 188 -8.37 -1.44 18.35
#